data_AF-A0A321LRP3-F1
#
_entry.id   AF-A0A321LRP3-F1
#
_cell.length_a   1.000
_cell.length_b   1.000
_cell.length_c   1.000
_cell.angle_alpha   90.00
_cell.angle_beta   90.00
_cell.angle_gamma   90.00
#
_symmetry.space_group_name_H-M   'P 1'
#
loop_
_entity.id
_entity.type
_entity.pdbx_description
1 polymer ?
#
loop_
_entity_poly.entity_id
_entity_poly.type
_entity_poly.pdbx_seq_one_letter_code
_entity_poly.pdbx_strand_id
1 'polypeptide(L)'
;MRRHLTHLLAFVVLALGATVFAQTSTDNSNSDLKNDRKDRREDRRDLRHDRKDIHQDKRDLHQDRKDARQDQRDLNRDRKDLSKDRKDIKEDREECKEGNKADCKDAHQDRKDIAKDQKDINKDKRDLHNDRKDIAHDKNDLHNDRKDARNDKKDLRHDRRDIRRDKHGK
;
A
#
# COMPACT_ATOMS: atom_id res chain seq x y z
N MET A 1 93.50 55.06 -1.76
CA MET A 1 93.74 55.69 -3.07
C MET A 1 92.55 55.42 -3.97
N ARG A 2 91.87 56.49 -4.42
CA ARG A 2 90.75 56.45 -5.37
C ARG A 2 91.27 56.24 -6.80
N ARG A 3 90.49 55.55 -7.64
CA ARG A 3 90.33 55.67 -9.13
C ARG A 3 89.57 54.41 -9.62
N HIS A 4 88.25 54.45 -9.83
CA HIS A 4 87.47 54.91 -11.00
C HIS A 4 87.36 53.90 -12.17
N LEU A 5 86.08 53.60 -12.50
CA LEU A 5 85.45 53.39 -13.82
C LEU A 5 85.67 52.09 -14.62
N THR A 6 84.58 51.33 -14.86
CA THR A 6 84.05 50.91 -16.19
C THR A 6 82.60 50.39 -16.05
N HIS A 7 81.84 50.39 -17.15
CA HIS A 7 80.38 50.57 -17.26
C HIS A 7 79.53 49.30 -17.48
N LEU A 8 78.20 49.51 -17.49
CA LEU A 8 77.12 48.93 -18.35
C LEU A 8 76.13 47.89 -17.77
N LEU A 9 74.93 48.42 -17.45
CA LEU A 9 73.57 47.98 -17.85
C LEU A 9 73.23 46.48 -18.03
N ALA A 10 72.28 46.00 -17.22
CA ALA A 10 71.17 45.16 -17.70
C ALA A 10 69.96 45.23 -16.74
N PHE A 11 68.88 45.83 -17.24
CA PHE A 11 67.51 45.74 -16.71
C PHE A 11 66.89 44.42 -17.19
N VAL A 12 66.29 43.61 -16.31
CA VAL A 12 65.15 42.74 -16.67
C VAL A 12 64.18 42.63 -15.48
N VAL A 13 62.96 43.08 -15.73
CA VAL A 13 61.72 42.92 -14.94
C VAL A 13 61.03 41.63 -15.39
N LEU A 14 60.46 40.81 -14.48
CA LEU A 14 59.29 39.91 -14.68
C LEU A 14 59.09 39.06 -13.41
N ALA A 15 58.22 39.43 -12.47
CA ALA A 15 56.76 39.22 -12.44
C ALA A 15 56.30 37.74 -12.28
N LEU A 16 55.64 37.50 -11.15
CA LEU A 16 54.51 36.59 -10.89
C LEU A 16 54.70 35.07 -11.14
N GLY A 17 54.61 34.31 -10.05
CA GLY A 17 54.48 32.85 -10.09
C GLY A 17 53.74 32.30 -8.87
N ALA A 18 52.55 32.83 -8.56
CA ALA A 18 51.60 32.14 -7.68
C ALA A 18 50.75 31.20 -8.54
N THR A 19 51.24 29.99 -8.81
CA THR A 19 50.41 28.93 -9.39
C THR A 19 49.57 28.31 -8.27
N VAL A 20 48.40 28.90 -8.04
CA VAL A 20 47.33 28.29 -7.25
C VAL A 20 46.70 27.20 -8.11
N PHE A 21 46.71 25.97 -7.59
CA PHE A 21 46.03 24.80 -8.16
C PHE A 21 44.54 25.08 -8.42
N ALA A 22 44.08 24.87 -9.65
CA ALA A 22 42.66 24.90 -9.99
C ALA A 22 42.33 23.85 -11.07
N GLN A 23 42.43 22.56 -10.74
CA GLN A 23 41.95 21.46 -11.60
C GLN A 23 41.50 20.26 -10.74
N THR A 24 40.28 20.29 -10.21
CA THR A 24 39.60 19.08 -9.67
C THR A 24 38.09 19.01 -9.96
N SER A 25 37.50 19.97 -10.66
CA SER A 25 36.03 20.08 -10.71
C SER A 25 35.32 19.30 -11.82
N THR A 26 36.02 18.69 -12.78
CA THR A 26 35.37 18.05 -13.95
C THR A 26 35.12 16.54 -13.81
N ASP A 27 35.90 15.82 -12.99
CA ASP A 27 35.74 14.36 -12.83
C ASP A 27 34.57 14.00 -11.90
N ASN A 28 34.38 14.76 -10.81
CA ASN A 28 33.28 14.53 -9.86
C ASN A 28 31.89 14.69 -10.51
N SER A 29 31.70 15.67 -11.40
CA SER A 29 30.37 15.88 -12.02
C SER A 29 29.94 14.75 -12.96
N ASN A 30 30.87 13.94 -13.48
CA ASN A 30 30.53 12.79 -14.32
C ASN A 30 30.18 11.55 -13.49
N SER A 31 30.81 11.36 -12.33
CA SER A 31 30.42 10.31 -11.39
C SER A 31 29.04 10.59 -10.79
N ASP A 32 28.75 11.84 -10.44
CA ASP A 32 27.47 12.23 -9.83
C ASP A 32 26.31 12.00 -10.81
N LEU A 33 26.43 12.49 -12.05
CA LEU A 33 25.46 12.23 -13.12
C LEU A 33 25.24 10.75 -13.45
N LYS A 34 26.22 9.89 -13.16
CA LYS A 34 26.10 8.43 -13.35
C LYS A 34 25.32 7.81 -12.18
N ASN A 35 25.57 8.26 -10.96
CA ASN A 35 24.85 7.85 -9.76
C ASN A 35 23.38 8.26 -9.83
N ASP A 36 23.06 9.53 -10.14
CA ASP A 36 21.66 9.98 -10.26
C ASP A 36 20.87 9.21 -11.35
N ARG A 37 21.56 8.76 -12.40
CA ARG A 37 20.94 7.93 -13.44
C ARG A 37 20.66 6.51 -12.97
N LYS A 38 21.48 5.98 -12.06
CA LYS A 38 21.32 4.68 -11.44
C LYS A 38 20.18 4.74 -10.42
N ASP A 39 20.17 5.73 -9.54
CA ASP A 39 19.15 5.91 -8.50
C ASP A 39 17.77 6.06 -9.15
N ARG A 40 17.63 6.94 -10.16
CA ARG A 40 16.38 7.08 -10.94
C ARG A 40 15.98 5.80 -11.70
N ARG A 41 16.89 4.85 -11.96
CA ARG A 41 16.52 3.53 -12.53
C ARG A 41 15.97 2.62 -11.44
N GLU A 42 16.52 2.68 -10.24
CA GLU A 42 16.05 1.97 -9.04
C GLU A 42 14.66 2.48 -8.66
N ASP A 43 14.45 3.80 -8.49
CA ASP A 43 13.13 4.37 -8.17
C ASP A 43 12.05 4.03 -9.22
N ARG A 44 12.45 3.92 -10.50
CA ARG A 44 11.52 3.49 -11.58
C ARG A 44 11.15 2.03 -11.47
N ARG A 45 12.05 1.19 -10.95
CA ARG A 45 11.81 -0.22 -10.71
C ARG A 45 10.89 -0.36 -9.49
N ASP A 46 11.14 0.38 -8.43
CA ASP A 46 10.33 0.37 -7.22
C ASP A 46 8.90 0.84 -7.52
N LEU A 47 8.75 1.96 -8.25
CA LEU A 47 7.43 2.42 -8.72
C LEU A 47 6.69 1.41 -9.62
N ARG A 48 7.41 0.50 -10.30
CA ARG A 48 6.77 -0.59 -11.05
C ARG A 48 6.31 -1.71 -10.12
N HIS A 49 7.08 -2.00 -9.07
CA HIS A 49 6.71 -2.93 -8.02
C HIS A 49 5.48 -2.42 -7.26
N ASP A 50 5.47 -1.18 -6.75
CA ASP A 50 4.31 -0.64 -6.02
C ASP A 50 3.04 -0.66 -6.86
N ARG A 51 3.14 -0.38 -8.16
CA ARG A 51 1.98 -0.46 -9.07
C ARG A 51 1.44 -1.87 -9.23
N LYS A 52 2.32 -2.87 -9.21
CA LYS A 52 1.93 -4.27 -9.30
C LYS A 52 1.25 -4.68 -8.00
N ASP A 53 1.81 -4.27 -6.86
CA ASP A 53 1.29 -4.60 -5.53
C ASP A 53 -0.08 -3.94 -5.32
N ILE A 54 -0.20 -2.62 -5.55
CA ILE A 54 -1.49 -1.88 -5.58
C ILE A 54 -2.54 -2.54 -6.48
N HIS A 55 -2.13 -3.15 -7.58
CA HIS A 55 -3.05 -3.85 -8.49
C HIS A 55 -3.48 -5.21 -7.95
N GLN A 56 -2.57 -5.91 -7.27
CA GLN A 56 -2.85 -7.15 -6.56
C GLN A 56 -3.80 -6.88 -5.38
N ASP A 57 -3.50 -5.91 -4.52
CA ASP A 57 -4.34 -5.56 -3.36
C ASP A 57 -5.75 -5.14 -3.79
N LYS A 58 -5.88 -4.47 -4.94
CA LYS A 58 -7.21 -4.16 -5.52
C LYS A 58 -8.01 -5.39 -5.91
N ARG A 59 -7.33 -6.44 -6.40
CA ARG A 59 -7.98 -7.70 -6.78
C ARG A 59 -8.40 -8.45 -5.54
N ASP A 60 -7.54 -8.51 -4.54
CA ASP A 60 -7.81 -9.20 -3.28
C ASP A 60 -8.98 -8.50 -2.56
N LEU A 61 -8.91 -7.17 -2.41
CA LEU A 61 -10.01 -6.36 -1.87
C LEU A 61 -11.33 -6.50 -2.67
N HIS A 62 -11.27 -6.79 -3.96
CA HIS A 62 -12.48 -7.07 -4.75
C HIS A 62 -13.06 -8.44 -4.41
N GLN A 63 -12.20 -9.43 -4.23
CA GLN A 63 -12.56 -10.79 -3.84
C GLN A 63 -13.15 -10.81 -2.43
N ASP A 64 -12.50 -10.16 -1.45
CA ASP A 64 -13.01 -10.10 -0.06
C ASP A 64 -14.40 -9.47 0.01
N ARG A 65 -14.64 -8.41 -0.78
CA ARG A 65 -15.97 -7.79 -0.87
C ARG A 65 -17.00 -8.71 -1.50
N LYS A 66 -16.60 -9.57 -2.43
CA LYS A 66 -17.50 -10.54 -3.05
C LYS A 66 -17.86 -11.64 -2.05
N ASP A 67 -16.89 -12.11 -1.29
CA ASP A 67 -17.07 -13.16 -0.29
C ASP A 67 -17.93 -12.65 0.87
N ALA A 68 -17.62 -11.47 1.44
CA ALA A 68 -18.47 -10.85 2.45
C ALA A 68 -19.91 -10.56 1.97
N ARG A 69 -20.12 -10.34 0.66
CA ARG A 69 -21.48 -10.21 0.10
C ARG A 69 -22.19 -11.56 0.00
N GLN A 70 -21.45 -12.62 -0.27
CA GLN A 70 -21.98 -13.98 -0.29
C GLN A 70 -22.37 -14.41 1.12
N ASP A 71 -21.51 -14.20 2.11
CA ASP A 71 -21.79 -14.52 3.52
C ASP A 71 -23.02 -13.75 4.02
N GLN A 72 -23.15 -12.48 3.65
CA GLN A 72 -24.34 -11.69 3.97
C GLN A 72 -25.62 -12.25 3.35
N ARG A 73 -25.55 -12.88 2.17
CA ARG A 73 -26.71 -13.52 1.52
C ARG A 73 -27.08 -14.82 2.21
N ASP A 74 -26.10 -15.64 2.55
CA ASP A 74 -26.32 -16.92 3.21
C ASP A 74 -26.89 -16.69 4.61
N LEU A 75 -26.34 -15.72 5.36
CA LEU A 75 -26.89 -15.28 6.63
C LEU A 75 -28.35 -14.79 6.56
N ASN A 76 -28.75 -14.19 5.43
CA ASN A 76 -30.15 -13.79 5.22
C ASN A 76 -31.05 -14.99 4.90
N ARG A 77 -30.54 -16.04 4.25
CA ARG A 77 -31.25 -17.30 4.02
C ARG A 77 -31.45 -18.04 5.33
N ASP A 78 -30.41 -18.20 6.13
CA ASP A 78 -30.48 -18.89 7.43
C ASP A 78 -31.49 -18.21 8.36
N ARG A 79 -31.52 -16.86 8.38
CA ARG A 79 -32.54 -16.11 9.12
C ARG A 79 -33.96 -16.36 8.63
N LYS A 80 -34.14 -16.56 7.32
CA LYS A 80 -35.46 -16.82 6.73
C LYS A 80 -35.92 -18.22 7.07
N ASP A 81 -35.01 -19.20 7.02
CA ASP A 81 -35.32 -20.59 7.36
C ASP A 81 -35.60 -20.73 8.86
N LEU A 82 -34.78 -20.13 9.72
CA LEU A 82 -35.06 -20.01 11.15
C LEU A 82 -36.43 -19.36 11.46
N SER A 83 -36.86 -18.42 10.62
CA SER A 83 -38.19 -17.81 10.77
C SER A 83 -39.33 -18.73 10.36
N LYS A 84 -39.11 -19.69 9.46
CA LYS A 84 -40.09 -20.72 9.10
C LYS A 84 -40.15 -21.78 10.20
N ASP A 85 -39.01 -22.29 10.65
CA ASP A 85 -38.96 -23.29 11.72
C ASP A 85 -39.67 -22.79 12.99
N ARG A 86 -39.54 -21.50 13.31
CA ARG A 86 -40.28 -20.87 14.42
C ARG A 86 -41.79 -20.82 14.22
N LYS A 87 -42.28 -20.73 12.99
CA LYS A 87 -43.71 -20.79 12.67
C LYS A 87 -44.20 -22.23 12.74
N ASP A 88 -43.46 -23.16 12.17
CA ASP A 88 -43.81 -24.58 12.14
C ASP A 88 -43.95 -25.11 13.59
N ILE A 89 -42.97 -24.85 14.46
CA ILE A 89 -43.08 -25.19 15.90
C ILE A 89 -44.30 -24.54 16.58
N LYS A 90 -44.67 -23.33 16.16
CA LYS A 90 -45.83 -22.65 16.73
C LYS A 90 -47.11 -23.37 16.29
N GLU A 91 -47.21 -23.77 15.04
CA GLU A 91 -48.32 -24.52 14.47
C GLU A 91 -48.43 -25.90 15.14
N ASP A 92 -47.35 -26.67 15.21
CA ASP A 92 -47.30 -27.99 15.90
C ASP A 92 -47.73 -27.88 17.36
N ARG A 93 -47.37 -26.77 18.03
CA ARG A 93 -47.76 -26.52 19.42
C ARG A 93 -49.26 -26.25 19.56
N GLU A 94 -49.89 -25.57 18.60
CA GLU A 94 -51.34 -25.36 18.63
C GLU A 94 -52.06 -26.67 18.29
N GLU A 95 -51.62 -27.44 17.29
CA GLU A 95 -52.18 -28.75 16.92
C GLU A 95 -52.10 -29.75 18.09
N CYS A 96 -51.00 -29.77 18.84
CA CYS A 96 -50.89 -30.64 20.02
C CYS A 96 -51.87 -30.24 21.14
N LYS A 97 -52.21 -28.95 21.29
CA LYS A 97 -53.25 -28.53 22.26
C LYS A 97 -54.64 -29.01 21.83
N GLU A 98 -54.87 -29.17 20.53
CA GLU A 98 -56.14 -29.65 19.96
C GLU A 98 -56.30 -31.19 20.05
N GLY A 99 -55.30 -31.90 20.58
CA GLY A 99 -55.42 -33.30 21.00
C GLY A 99 -54.54 -34.29 20.26
N ASN A 100 -53.76 -33.85 19.27
CA ASN A 100 -52.84 -34.72 18.53
C ASN A 100 -51.48 -34.84 19.25
N LYS A 101 -51.32 -35.86 20.10
CA LYS A 101 -50.13 -36.02 20.98
C LYS A 101 -48.86 -36.47 20.25
N ALA A 102 -48.94 -36.93 19.00
CA ALA A 102 -47.79 -37.37 18.22
C ALA A 102 -46.85 -36.20 17.88
N ASP A 103 -47.41 -35.04 17.54
CA ASP A 103 -46.67 -33.85 17.09
C ASP A 103 -45.94 -33.12 18.24
N CYS A 104 -46.29 -33.42 19.49
CA CYS A 104 -45.64 -32.82 20.66
C CYS A 104 -44.19 -33.28 20.89
N LYS A 105 -43.74 -34.40 20.29
CA LYS A 105 -42.35 -34.88 20.43
C LYS A 105 -41.39 -34.18 19.46
N ASP A 106 -41.86 -33.76 18.28
CA ASP A 106 -41.03 -33.06 17.28
C ASP A 106 -40.63 -31.66 17.76
N ALA A 107 -41.56 -30.92 18.38
CA ALA A 107 -41.29 -29.57 18.87
C ALA A 107 -40.12 -29.44 19.87
N HIS A 108 -39.70 -30.52 20.55
CA HIS A 108 -38.50 -30.49 21.40
C HIS A 108 -37.20 -30.61 20.58
N GLN A 109 -37.21 -31.43 19.54
CA GLN A 109 -36.09 -31.60 18.63
C GLN A 109 -35.88 -30.34 17.80
N ASP A 110 -36.95 -29.77 17.24
CA ASP A 110 -36.89 -28.53 16.46
C ASP A 110 -36.37 -27.36 17.29
N ARG A 111 -36.73 -27.26 18.57
CA ARG A 111 -36.15 -26.25 19.48
C ARG A 111 -34.65 -26.38 19.64
N LYS A 112 -34.10 -27.60 19.65
CA LYS A 112 -32.65 -27.81 19.71
C LYS A 112 -31.99 -27.39 18.40
N ASP A 113 -32.63 -27.68 17.28
CA ASP A 113 -32.09 -27.35 15.96
C ASP A 113 -32.13 -25.83 15.72
N ILE A 114 -33.23 -25.14 16.04
CA ILE A 114 -33.32 -23.67 16.11
C ILE A 114 -32.23 -23.06 17.01
N ALA A 115 -31.91 -23.71 18.13
CA ALA A 115 -30.87 -23.23 19.02
C ALA A 115 -29.45 -23.39 18.43
N LYS A 116 -29.23 -24.39 17.57
CA LYS A 116 -27.99 -24.54 16.80
C LYS A 116 -27.94 -23.50 15.68
N ASP A 117 -29.00 -23.37 14.88
CA ASP A 117 -29.07 -22.38 13.80
C ASP A 117 -28.86 -20.96 14.33
N GLN A 118 -29.40 -20.66 15.51
CA GLN A 118 -29.20 -19.36 16.14
C GLN A 118 -27.73 -19.13 16.55
N LYS A 119 -27.00 -20.17 16.97
CA LYS A 119 -25.56 -20.10 17.24
C LYS A 119 -24.77 -19.91 15.97
N ASP A 120 -25.11 -20.65 14.91
CA ASP A 120 -24.43 -20.59 13.62
C ASP A 120 -24.61 -19.18 13.00
N ILE A 121 -25.84 -18.66 12.96
CA ILE A 121 -26.11 -17.26 12.54
C ILE A 121 -25.30 -16.25 13.37
N ASN A 122 -25.12 -16.49 14.67
CA ASN A 122 -24.34 -15.59 15.51
C ASN A 122 -22.84 -15.70 15.23
N LYS A 123 -22.35 -16.87 14.82
CA LYS A 123 -20.98 -17.05 14.33
C LYS A 123 -20.80 -16.33 13.00
N ASP A 124 -21.69 -16.54 12.04
CA ASP A 124 -21.62 -15.90 10.72
C ASP A 124 -21.69 -14.38 10.82
N LYS A 125 -22.47 -13.83 11.77
CA LYS A 125 -22.46 -12.39 12.07
C LYS A 125 -21.09 -11.88 12.53
N ARG A 126 -20.37 -12.68 13.34
CA ARG A 126 -19.04 -12.31 13.84
C ARG A 126 -18.01 -12.39 12.73
N ASP A 127 -18.07 -13.45 11.92
CA ASP A 127 -17.18 -13.65 10.78
C ASP A 127 -17.35 -12.49 9.79
N LEU A 128 -18.59 -12.17 9.39
CA LEU A 128 -18.91 -11.01 8.55
C LEU A 128 -18.43 -9.67 9.14
N HIS A 129 -18.45 -9.53 10.47
CA HIS A 129 -17.95 -8.33 11.13
C HIS A 129 -16.43 -8.22 11.05
N ASN A 130 -15.73 -9.36 11.13
CA ASN A 130 -14.28 -9.42 10.95
C ASN A 130 -13.91 -9.14 9.48
N ASP A 131 -14.58 -9.75 8.51
CA ASP A 131 -14.32 -9.48 7.09
C ASP A 131 -14.47 -7.99 6.76
N ARG A 132 -15.46 -7.33 7.37
CA ARG A 132 -15.65 -5.88 7.21
C ARG A 132 -14.51 -5.06 7.80
N LYS A 133 -13.90 -5.51 8.89
CA LYS A 133 -12.72 -4.86 9.47
C LYS A 133 -11.50 -5.07 8.58
N ASP A 134 -11.29 -6.29 8.09
CA ASP A 134 -10.15 -6.63 7.24
C ASP A 134 -10.22 -5.81 5.94
N ILE A 135 -11.37 -5.80 5.27
CA ILE A 135 -11.65 -4.92 4.12
C ILE A 135 -11.40 -3.44 4.42
N ALA A 136 -11.61 -2.98 5.65
CA ALA A 136 -11.34 -1.61 6.05
C ALA A 136 -9.83 -1.35 6.25
N HIS A 137 -9.10 -2.31 6.81
CA HIS A 137 -7.65 -2.28 6.92
C HIS A 137 -6.99 -2.29 5.53
N ASP A 138 -7.37 -3.21 4.65
CA ASP A 138 -6.82 -3.31 3.29
C ASP A 138 -7.06 -2.03 2.47
N LYS A 139 -8.20 -1.36 2.69
CA LYS A 139 -8.47 -0.05 2.07
C LYS A 139 -7.50 1.04 2.55
N ASN A 140 -7.14 1.02 3.83
CA ASN A 140 -6.21 1.99 4.41
C ASN A 140 -4.79 1.72 3.93
N ASP A 141 -4.39 0.45 3.87
CA ASP A 141 -3.07 0.05 3.36
C ASP A 141 -2.93 0.45 1.88
N LEU A 142 -3.92 0.09 1.07
CA LEU A 142 -4.00 0.52 -0.33
C LEU A 142 -4.04 2.05 -0.51
N HIS A 143 -4.52 2.79 0.48
CA HIS A 143 -4.45 4.25 0.46
C HIS A 143 -3.02 4.76 0.71
N ASN A 144 -2.31 4.15 1.66
CA ASN A 144 -0.92 4.46 1.98
C ASN A 144 0.01 4.10 0.82
N ASP A 145 -0.13 2.92 0.22
CA ASP A 145 0.71 2.51 -0.93
C ASP A 145 0.54 3.47 -2.11
N ARG A 146 -0.69 3.96 -2.34
CA ARG A 146 -0.94 4.98 -3.36
C ARG A 146 -0.33 6.33 -3.02
N LYS A 147 -0.21 6.67 -1.74
CA LYS A 147 0.44 7.90 -1.29
C LYS A 147 1.95 7.80 -1.48
N ASP A 148 2.53 6.67 -1.15
CA ASP A 148 3.97 6.42 -1.30
C ASP A 148 4.37 6.40 -2.78
N ALA A 149 3.66 5.62 -3.60
CA ALA A 149 3.86 5.64 -5.06
C ALA A 149 3.64 7.02 -5.72
N ARG A 150 2.87 7.92 -5.07
CA ARG A 150 2.75 9.33 -5.51
C ARG A 150 3.97 10.15 -5.13
N ASN A 151 4.57 9.91 -3.97
CA ASN A 151 5.77 10.58 -3.50
C ASN A 151 6.98 10.14 -4.34
N ASP A 152 7.19 8.84 -4.57
CA ASP A 152 8.29 8.35 -5.41
C ASP A 152 8.21 8.92 -6.83
N LYS A 153 6.98 9.08 -7.34
CA LYS A 153 6.74 9.74 -8.62
C LYS A 153 7.11 11.23 -8.61
N LYS A 154 6.99 11.94 -7.48
CA LYS A 154 7.46 13.33 -7.34
C LYS A 154 8.98 13.37 -7.28
N ASP A 155 9.60 12.47 -6.51
CA ASP A 155 11.05 12.42 -6.35
C ASP A 155 11.73 12.15 -7.69
N LEU A 156 11.22 11.16 -8.44
CA LEU A 156 11.60 10.91 -9.84
C LEU A 156 11.46 12.13 -10.78
N ARG A 157 10.54 13.06 -10.50
CA ARG A 157 10.40 14.31 -11.26
C ARG A 157 11.44 15.34 -10.83
N HIS A 158 11.80 15.37 -9.55
CA HIS A 158 12.87 16.20 -9.00
C HIS A 158 14.23 15.77 -9.56
N ASP A 159 14.61 14.48 -9.48
CA ASP A 159 15.89 14.01 -10.02
C ASP A 159 16.00 14.25 -11.52
N ARG A 160 14.87 14.11 -12.24
CA ARG A 160 14.83 14.43 -13.68
C ARG A 160 15.12 15.91 -13.93
N ARG A 161 14.68 16.81 -13.05
CA ARG A 161 14.94 18.26 -13.15
C ARG A 161 16.39 18.57 -12.80
N ASP A 162 16.95 17.92 -11.79
CA ASP A 162 18.31 18.18 -11.32
C ASP A 162 19.35 17.66 -12.34
N ILE A 163 19.21 16.43 -12.82
CA ILE A 163 20.03 15.91 -13.93
C ILE A 163 19.98 16.80 -15.18
N ARG A 164 18.83 17.45 -15.45
CA ARG A 164 18.72 18.40 -16.56
C ARG A 164 19.50 19.68 -16.29
N ARG A 165 19.44 20.21 -15.07
CA ARG A 165 20.22 21.39 -14.65
C ARG A 165 21.71 21.09 -14.73
N ASP A 166 22.17 19.96 -14.21
CA ASP A 166 23.60 19.58 -14.20
C ASP A 166 24.16 19.33 -15.60
N LYS A 167 23.29 18.96 -16.55
CA LYS A 167 23.65 18.88 -17.98
C LYS A 167 23.73 20.22 -18.70
N HIS A 168 22.97 21.24 -18.26
CA HIS A 168 22.86 22.54 -18.92
C HIS A 168 23.62 23.67 -18.20
N GLY A 169 24.03 23.46 -16.94
CA GLY A 169 24.91 24.34 -16.18
C GLY A 169 26.40 24.10 -16.42
N LYS A 170 26.74 23.35 -17.48
CA LYS A 170 28.08 23.25 -18.06
C LYS A 170 28.17 24.15 -19.29
#